data_AF-A0A4Q7B3Q5-F1
#
_entry.id   AF-A0A4Q7B3Q5-F1
#
_cell.length_a   1.000
_cell.length_b   1.000
_cell.length_c   1.000
_cell.angle_alpha   90.00
_cell.angle_beta   90.00
_cell.angle_gamma   90.00
#
_symmetry.space_group_name_H-M   'P 1'
#
loop_
_entity.id
_entity.type
_entity.pdbx_description
1 polymer ?
#
loop_
_entity_poly.entity_id
_entity_poly.type
_entity_poly.pdbx_seq_one_letter_code
_entity_poly.pdbx_strand_id
1 'polypeptide(L)'
;MKALILEDEISQFHWAMLKSVLLVLSILPVSQGILHLWQSTEGSSQIMVGFFAISMMSSLLVLSFWSALQATVAKLKQDQQSVFENTVVQMYRYVPMLSLAAMISYIAVQF
;
A
#
# COMPACT_ATOMS: atom_id res chain seq x y z
N MET A 1 0.04 -10.12 -32.96
CA MET A 1 0.64 -9.02 -32.19
C MET A 1 -0.20 -8.52 -31.00
N LYS A 2 -1.52 -8.79 -30.87
CA LYS A 2 -2.31 -8.31 -29.72
C LYS A 2 -2.11 -9.09 -28.40
N ALA A 3 -1.83 -10.39 -28.46
CA ALA A 3 -1.61 -11.22 -27.26
C ALA A 3 -0.44 -10.74 -26.39
N LEU A 4 0.67 -10.32 -27.01
CA LEU A 4 1.85 -9.78 -26.31
C LEU A 4 1.59 -8.44 -25.61
N ILE A 5 0.62 -7.64 -26.09
CA ILE A 5 0.27 -6.33 -25.50
C ILE A 5 -0.64 -6.50 -24.27
N LEU A 6 -1.56 -7.47 -24.31
CA LEU A 6 -2.43 -7.81 -23.18
C LEU A 6 -1.66 -8.44 -22.01
N GLU A 7 -0.64 -9.25 -22.31
CA GLU A 7 0.26 -9.82 -21.31
C GLU A 7 1.07 -8.72 -20.60
N ASP A 8 1.45 -7.67 -21.34
CA ASP A 8 2.16 -6.51 -20.80
C ASP A 8 1.26 -5.63 -19.90
N GLU A 9 -0.02 -5.39 -20.26
CA GLU A 9 -0.95 -4.63 -19.40
C GLU A 9 -1.22 -5.36 -18.05
N ILE A 10 -1.42 -6.68 -18.09
CA ILE A 10 -1.66 -7.47 -16.87
C ILE A 10 -0.40 -7.55 -16.01
N SER A 11 0.77 -7.72 -16.64
CA SER A 11 2.07 -7.72 -15.95
C SER A 11 2.37 -6.37 -15.30
N GLN A 12 2.16 -5.26 -16.00
CA GLN A 12 2.30 -3.91 -15.46
C GLN A 12 1.33 -3.65 -14.31
N PHE A 13 0.09 -4.11 -14.44
CA PHE A 13 -0.89 -4.05 -13.37
C PHE A 13 -0.43 -4.87 -12.15
N HIS A 14 0.00 -6.11 -12.35
CA HIS A 14 0.53 -6.94 -11.26
C HIS A 14 1.74 -6.29 -10.57
N TRP A 15 2.63 -5.66 -11.33
CA TRP A 15 3.78 -4.93 -10.79
C TRP A 15 3.36 -3.70 -9.97
N ALA A 16 2.36 -2.94 -10.44
CA ALA A 16 1.80 -1.83 -9.69
C ALA A 16 1.15 -2.30 -8.38
N MET A 17 0.44 -3.43 -8.41
CA MET A 17 -0.14 -4.07 -7.24
C MET A 17 0.93 -4.48 -6.23
N LEU A 18 2.00 -5.14 -6.69
CA LEU A 18 3.09 -5.58 -5.84
C LEU A 18 3.77 -4.39 -5.15
N LYS A 19 4.07 -3.32 -5.90
CA LYS A 19 4.61 -2.08 -5.32
C LYS A 19 3.69 -1.50 -4.26
N SER A 20 2.38 -1.51 -4.51
CA SER A 20 1.39 -1.00 -3.56
C SER A 20 1.38 -1.83 -2.27
N VAL A 21 1.36 -3.15 -2.38
CA VAL A 21 1.41 -4.06 -1.22
C VAL A 21 2.73 -3.90 -0.45
N LEU A 22 3.87 -3.81 -1.15
CA LEU A 22 5.17 -3.58 -0.51
C LEU A 22 5.24 -2.23 0.21
N LEU A 23 4.66 -1.17 -0.38
CA LEU A 23 4.55 0.13 0.27
C LEU A 23 3.74 0.03 1.56
N VAL A 24 2.58 -0.62 1.53
CA VAL A 24 1.75 -0.86 2.71
C VAL A 24 2.50 -1.67 3.77
N LEU A 25 3.18 -2.76 3.38
CA LEU A 25 3.92 -3.60 4.31
C LEU A 25 5.12 -2.87 4.92
N SER A 26 5.72 -1.92 4.20
CA SER A 26 6.84 -1.12 4.71
C SER A 26 6.45 -0.19 5.86
N ILE A 27 5.15 0.08 6.04
CA ILE A 27 4.65 0.84 7.20
C ILE A 27 5.08 0.17 8.51
N LEU A 28 5.14 -1.16 8.57
CA LEU A 28 5.46 -1.91 9.78
C LEU A 28 6.90 -1.67 10.29
N PRO A 29 7.97 -1.92 9.50
CA PRO A 29 9.33 -1.59 9.95
C PRO A 29 9.52 -0.08 10.17
N VAL A 30 8.86 0.77 9.39
CA VAL A 30 8.95 2.23 9.56
C VAL A 30 8.33 2.67 10.89
N SER A 31 7.15 2.15 11.26
CA SER A 31 6.50 2.51 12.52
C SER A 31 7.33 2.06 13.72
N GLN A 32 7.96 0.89 13.65
CA GLN A 32 8.90 0.41 14.68
C GLN A 32 10.15 1.29 14.79
N GLY A 33 10.72 1.70 13.64
CA GLY A 33 11.86 2.63 13.63
C GLY A 33 11.52 4.00 14.22
N ILE A 34 10.33 4.54 13.87
CA ILE A 34 9.83 5.80 14.43
C ILE A 34 9.62 5.69 15.94
N LEU A 35 8.97 4.61 16.40
CA LEU A 35 8.75 4.34 17.82
C LEU A 35 10.06 4.28 18.60
N HIS A 36 11.05 3.56 18.09
CA HIS A 36 12.37 3.45 18.71
C HIS A 36 13.06 4.82 18.80
N LEU A 37 13.03 5.62 17.73
CA LEU A 37 13.60 6.97 17.74
C LEU A 37 12.88 7.90 18.73
N TRP A 38 11.56 7.81 18.82
CA TRP A 38 10.78 8.58 19.79
C TRP A 38 11.18 8.20 21.21
N GLN A 39 11.16 6.91 21.54
CA GLN A 39 11.44 6.41 22.90
C GLN A 39 12.89 6.62 23.35
N SER A 40 13.84 6.65 22.42
CA SER A 40 15.26 6.90 22.70
C SER A 40 15.62 8.39 22.82
N THR A 41 14.69 9.30 22.52
CA THR A 41 14.91 10.75 22.59
C THR A 41 14.36 11.31 23.90
N GLU A 42 15.23 11.91 24.72
CA GLU A 42 14.85 12.53 25.99
C GLU A 42 14.88 14.08 25.93
N GLY A 43 14.06 14.72 26.77
CA GLY A 43 14.05 16.17 26.93
C GLY A 43 13.28 16.92 25.85
N SER A 44 13.65 18.17 25.58
CA SER A 44 12.89 19.07 24.68
C SER A 44 12.85 18.61 23.21
N SER A 45 13.81 17.79 22.78
CA SER A 45 13.84 17.19 21.45
C SER A 45 12.75 16.14 21.22
N GLN A 46 12.18 15.55 22.28
CA GLN A 46 11.13 14.54 22.18
C GLN A 46 9.87 15.09 21.49
N ILE A 47 9.53 16.37 21.74
CA ILE A 47 8.38 17.04 21.10
C ILE A 47 8.63 17.20 19.60
N MET A 48 9.83 17.62 19.21
CA MET A 48 10.22 17.77 17.80
C MET A 48 10.17 16.41 17.08
N VAL A 49 10.74 15.37 17.69
CA VAL A 49 10.71 14.00 17.14
C VAL A 49 9.28 13.48 17.06
N GLY A 50 8.42 13.78 18.03
CA GLY A 50 7.00 13.42 18.00
C GLY A 50 6.25 14.07 16.83
N PHE A 51 6.45 15.37 16.57
CA PHE A 51 5.88 16.03 15.40
C PHE A 51 6.38 15.44 14.09
N PHE A 52 7.68 15.15 14.00
CA PHE A 52 8.27 14.49 12.84
C PHE A 52 7.67 13.09 12.61
N ALA A 53 7.60 12.28 13.67
CA ALA A 53 7.02 10.94 13.67
C ALA A 53 5.58 10.92 13.13
N ILE A 54 4.72 11.75 13.69
CA ILE A 54 3.30 11.85 13.29
C ILE A 54 3.19 12.32 11.84
N SER A 55 3.98 13.32 11.44
CA SER A 55 3.96 13.87 10.07
C SER A 55 4.42 12.84 9.03
N MET A 56 5.51 12.12 9.33
CA MET A 56 6.04 11.07 8.47
C MET A 56 5.06 9.90 8.35
N MET A 57 4.51 9.44 9.47
CA MET A 57 3.55 8.35 9.49
C MET A 57 2.26 8.70 8.74
N SER A 58 1.73 9.91 8.94
CA SER A 58 0.57 10.42 8.21
C SER A 58 0.81 10.45 6.70
N SER A 59 1.97 10.98 6.26
CA SER A 59 2.34 11.00 4.84
C SER A 59 2.41 9.60 4.23
N LEU A 60 3.03 8.64 4.93
CA LEU A 60 3.11 7.25 4.48
C LEU A 60 1.75 6.58 4.38
N LEU A 61 0.86 6.81 5.34
CA LEU A 61 -0.51 6.30 5.30
C LEU A 61 -1.29 6.86 4.11
N VAL A 62 -1.20 8.16 3.85
CA VAL A 62 -1.86 8.81 2.70
C VAL A 62 -1.32 8.28 1.37
N LEU A 63 0.01 8.14 1.23
CA LEU A 63 0.62 7.57 0.02
C LEU A 63 0.22 6.11 -0.20
N SER A 64 0.16 5.33 0.88
CA SER A 64 -0.25 3.92 0.83
C SER A 64 -1.72 3.79 0.45
N PHE A 65 -2.60 4.61 1.04
CA PHE A 65 -4.01 4.70 0.67
C PHE A 65 -4.20 5.08 -0.79
N TRP A 66 -3.51 6.13 -1.25
CA TRP A 66 -3.57 6.58 -2.63
C TRP A 66 -3.12 5.49 -3.61
N SER A 67 -2.00 4.83 -3.31
CA SER A 67 -1.47 3.73 -4.13
C SER A 67 -2.45 2.55 -4.18
N ALA A 68 -2.99 2.13 -3.04
CA ALA A 68 -3.95 1.03 -2.96
C ALA A 68 -5.25 1.36 -3.70
N LEU A 69 -5.72 2.61 -3.59
CA LEU A 69 -6.93 3.08 -4.29
C LEU A 69 -6.74 3.05 -5.80
N GLN A 70 -5.59 3.52 -6.30
CA GLN A 70 -5.28 3.49 -7.74
C GLN A 70 -5.37 2.06 -8.30
N ALA A 71 -4.81 1.08 -7.58
CA ALA A 71 -4.93 -0.33 -7.92
C ALA A 71 -6.39 -0.81 -7.99
N THR A 72 -7.21 -0.41 -7.02
CA THR A 72 -8.64 -0.75 -7.00
C THR A 72 -9.42 -0.11 -8.13
N VAL A 73 -9.11 1.12 -8.56
CA VAL A 73 -9.86 1.84 -9.63
C VAL A 73 -9.26 1.68 -11.04
N ALA A 74 -8.09 1.06 -11.19
CA ALA A 74 -7.38 0.85 -12.45
C ALA A 74 -8.24 0.18 -13.54
N LYS A 75 -8.57 0.89 -14.61
CA LYS A 75 -9.33 0.33 -15.74
C LYS A 75 -8.39 -0.47 -16.64
N LEU A 76 -8.54 -1.80 -16.63
CA LEU A 76 -7.86 -2.70 -17.56
C LEU A 76 -8.72 -2.90 -18.81
N LYS A 77 -8.11 -2.84 -20.00
CA LYS A 77 -8.81 -3.12 -21.25
C LYS A 77 -8.92 -4.63 -21.44
N GLN A 78 -10.08 -5.17 -21.10
CA GLN A 78 -10.35 -6.61 -21.05
C GLN A 78 -11.16 -7.10 -22.26
N ASP A 79 -10.88 -6.58 -23.46
CA ASP A 79 -11.69 -6.80 -24.66
C ASP A 79 -11.72 -8.26 -25.17
N GLN A 80 -10.90 -9.18 -24.62
CA GLN A 80 -10.83 -10.59 -25.05
C GLN A 80 -10.67 -11.64 -23.93
N GLN A 81 -10.86 -11.29 -22.65
CA GLN A 81 -10.65 -12.25 -21.56
C GLN A 81 -11.88 -13.11 -21.25
N SER A 82 -11.63 -14.35 -20.82
CA SER A 82 -12.67 -15.26 -20.31
C SER A 82 -13.33 -14.67 -19.06
N VAL A 83 -14.62 -14.97 -18.85
CA VAL A 83 -15.38 -14.54 -17.66
C VAL A 83 -14.64 -14.88 -16.37
N PHE A 84 -14.00 -16.05 -16.32
CA PHE A 84 -13.21 -16.49 -15.16
C PHE A 84 -11.99 -15.60 -14.89
N GLU A 85 -11.22 -15.26 -15.91
CA GLU A 85 -10.05 -14.39 -15.78
C GLU A 85 -10.46 -13.00 -15.29
N ASN A 86 -11.58 -12.48 -15.80
CA ASN A 86 -12.10 -11.19 -15.38
C ASN A 86 -12.50 -11.18 -13.90
N THR A 87 -13.16 -12.23 -13.43
CA THR A 87 -13.51 -12.38 -12.01
C THR A 87 -12.26 -12.45 -11.12
N VAL A 88 -11.23 -13.20 -11.53
CA VAL A 88 -9.96 -13.29 -10.77
C VAL A 88 -9.27 -11.93 -10.70
N VAL A 89 -9.18 -11.21 -11.83
CA VAL A 89 -8.58 -9.86 -11.88
C VAL A 89 -9.36 -8.86 -11.02
N GLN A 90 -10.68 -8.91 -11.04
CA GLN A 90 -11.52 -8.07 -10.18
C GLN A 90 -11.26 -8.32 -8.69
N MET A 91 -11.19 -9.59 -8.26
CA MET A 91 -10.87 -9.90 -6.87
C MET A 91 -9.44 -9.46 -6.51
N TYR A 92 -8.49 -9.71 -7.41
CA TYR A 92 -7.09 -9.37 -7.19
C TYR A 92 -6.90 -7.87 -6.93
N ARG A 93 -7.64 -6.99 -7.63
CA ARG A 93 -7.59 -5.52 -7.47
C ARG A 93 -7.85 -5.00 -6.05
N TYR A 94 -8.52 -5.77 -5.19
CA TYR A 94 -8.80 -5.38 -3.81
C TYR A 94 -7.70 -5.75 -2.81
N VAL A 95 -6.72 -6.57 -3.22
CA VAL A 95 -5.64 -7.05 -2.33
C VAL A 95 -4.86 -5.91 -1.65
N PRO A 96 -4.45 -4.81 -2.32
CA PRO A 96 -3.72 -3.72 -1.67
C PRO A 96 -4.55 -2.98 -0.64
N MET A 97 -5.84 -2.77 -0.91
CA MET A 97 -6.77 -2.16 0.04
C MET A 97 -7.01 -3.04 1.27
N LEU A 98 -7.13 -4.36 1.07
CA LEU A 98 -7.29 -5.31 2.17
C LEU A 98 -6.01 -5.36 3.03
N SER A 99 -4.83 -5.34 2.40
CA SER A 99 -3.54 -5.24 3.09
C SER A 99 -3.46 -3.96 3.93
N LEU A 100 -3.89 -2.83 3.37
CA LEU A 100 -3.89 -1.55 4.08
C LEU A 100 -4.84 -1.56 5.27
N ALA A 101 -6.05 -2.11 5.10
CA ALA A 101 -7.01 -2.25 6.20
C ALA A 101 -6.47 -3.13 7.33
N ALA A 102 -5.82 -4.25 6.99
CA ALA A 102 -5.16 -5.11 7.98
C ALA A 102 -4.03 -4.38 8.71
N MET A 103 -3.19 -3.64 7.98
CA MET A 103 -2.08 -2.87 8.56
C MET A 103 -2.57 -1.76 9.50
N ILE A 104 -3.58 -0.99 9.10
CA ILE A 104 -4.18 0.05 9.95
C ILE A 104 -4.79 -0.57 11.21
N SER A 105 -5.51 -1.69 11.06
CA SER A 105 -6.13 -2.39 12.20
C SER A 105 -5.06 -2.87 13.19
N TYR A 106 -3.96 -3.42 12.69
CA TYR A 106 -2.83 -3.85 13.51
C TYR A 106 -2.19 -2.68 14.27
N ILE A 107 -1.91 -1.58 13.58
CA ILE A 107 -1.29 -0.39 14.19
C ILE A 107 -2.22 0.23 15.24
N ALA A 108 -3.53 0.30 14.97
CA ALA A 108 -4.51 0.82 15.91
C ALA A 108 -4.64 -0.02 17.21
N VAL A 109 -4.20 -1.28 17.20
CA VAL A 109 -4.16 -2.13 18.40
C VAL A 109 -2.82 -2.04 19.14
N GLN A 110 -1.73 -1.71 18.43
CA GLN A 110 -0.38 -1.64 19.01
C GLN A 110 -0.06 -0.31 19.71
N PHE A 111 -0.76 0.78 19.36
CA PHE A 111 -0.61 2.11 19.95
C PHE A 111 -1.82 2.44 20.83
#